data_AF-M8DRF5-F1
#
_entry.id   AF-M8DRF5-F1
#
_cell.length_a   1.000
_cell.length_b   1.000
_cell.length_c   1.000
_cell.angle_alpha   90.00
_cell.angle_beta   90.00
_cell.angle_gamma   90.00
#
_symmetry.space_group_name_H-M   'P 1'
#
loop_
_entity.id
_entity.type
_entity.pdbx_description
1 polymer ?
#
loop_
_entity_poly.entity_id
_entity_poly.type
_entity_poly.pdbx_seq_one_letter_code
_entity_poly.pdbx_strand_id
1 'polypeptide(L)'
;MRWIVALIIIFIAMFYFSPTDEQAPLNDASFKSEQRSDTIAAEGLGAWIGKTEEEVKQTFGQPARIDPSAYGYVWWVYNDPKTYMQIGIRDGRVVTIYACGPEVNVAPFQINRSINELLQTMPLHDDIHVQLDDGVYRFQLTEEDLMIQPLLSFGDVYVQLYVDRFTGTLSSVRFLDGETLVHIRPYELEYRGPLPEVAIDETLEKQIERANAEQIFDITNVMRARHGISPLTWDERVAQVAYEHSKDMAENKFFAHESPTSGDLQQRLIRASISFELAGENIAAEYVDAPAVVEAWLNSRSHRQTLLNDELTHLGVGVYKRYYTQNFIRPLSQPK
;
A
#
# COMPACT_ATOMS: atom_id res chain seq x y z
N MET A 1 13.13 46.69 42.36
CA MET A 1 13.45 45.69 41.31
C MET A 1 13.29 46.38 39.98
N ARG A 2 14.40 46.58 39.24
CA ARG A 2 14.48 47.39 38.02
C ARG A 2 13.93 46.61 36.83
N TRP A 3 13.03 47.23 36.07
CA TRP A 3 12.58 46.75 34.76
C TRP A 3 13.67 47.03 33.73
N ILE A 4 14.07 46.03 32.95
CA ILE A 4 14.97 46.18 31.81
C ILE A 4 14.13 46.13 30.54
N VAL A 5 14.10 47.25 29.84
CA VAL A 5 13.69 47.38 28.43
C VAL A 5 14.98 47.40 27.60
N ALA A 6 15.09 46.57 26.57
CA ALA A 6 16.08 46.69 25.51
C ALA A 6 15.44 46.13 24.22
N LEU A 7 14.98 47.00 23.31
CA LEU A 7 15.68 47.63 22.18
C LEU A 7 15.73 46.74 20.92
N ILE A 8 15.04 47.26 19.90
CA ILE A 8 14.76 46.77 18.57
C ILE A 8 15.98 46.93 17.65
N ILE A 9 16.20 45.99 16.73
CA ILE A 9 16.89 46.26 15.46
C ILE A 9 16.02 45.73 14.33
N ILE A 10 15.40 46.67 13.60
CA ILE A 10 14.70 46.45 12.33
C ILE A 10 15.75 46.64 11.22
N PHE A 11 15.93 45.63 10.36
CA PHE A 11 16.77 45.75 9.17
C PHE A 11 15.85 46.04 7.97
N ILE A 12 15.83 47.31 7.54
CA ILE A 12 15.22 47.75 6.27
C ILE A 12 16.30 47.64 5.20
N ALA A 13 16.14 46.72 4.27
CA ALA A 13 16.89 46.72 3.01
C ALA A 13 16.01 47.34 1.92
N MET A 14 16.25 48.62 1.60
CA MET A 14 15.85 49.20 0.32
C MET A 14 16.86 48.74 -0.73
N PHE A 15 16.40 48.04 -1.76
CA PHE A 15 17.15 47.92 -3.01
C PHE A 15 16.31 48.44 -4.17
N TYR A 16 17.01 49.24 -4.98
CA TYR A 16 16.53 50.04 -6.10
C TYR A 16 15.92 49.19 -7.22
N PHE A 17 14.77 49.65 -7.74
CA PHE A 17 14.23 49.26 -9.03
C PHE A 17 15.06 49.88 -10.16
N SER A 18 15.49 49.05 -11.12
CA SER A 18 15.80 49.47 -12.49
C SER A 18 14.96 48.62 -13.45
N PRO A 19 14.30 49.19 -14.46
CA PRO A 19 13.48 48.44 -15.39
C PRO A 19 14.32 48.04 -16.61
N THR A 20 14.37 46.74 -16.90
CA THR A 20 14.62 46.24 -18.25
C THR A 20 13.63 45.13 -18.56
N ASP A 21 12.73 45.43 -19.50
CA ASP A 21 11.93 44.47 -20.23
C ASP A 21 12.85 43.44 -20.88
N GLU A 22 12.69 42.18 -20.50
CA GLU A 22 12.96 41.05 -21.38
C GLU A 22 11.93 39.96 -21.03
N GLN A 23 10.79 40.00 -21.73
CA GLN A 23 9.88 38.85 -21.79
C GLN A 23 10.65 37.72 -22.47
N ALA A 24 11.26 36.84 -21.69
CA ALA A 24 11.67 35.54 -22.17
C ALA A 24 10.42 34.82 -22.69
N PRO A 25 10.46 34.19 -23.88
CA PRO A 25 9.32 33.42 -24.37
C PRO A 25 8.97 32.36 -23.32
N LEU A 26 7.68 32.26 -22.98
CA LEU A 26 7.13 31.16 -22.19
C LEU A 26 7.56 29.86 -22.88
N ASN A 27 8.57 29.21 -22.29
CA ASN A 27 9.20 28.04 -22.87
C ASN A 27 8.17 26.91 -22.96
N ASP A 28 8.23 26.22 -24.10
CA ASP A 28 7.59 24.98 -24.55
C ASP A 28 7.70 23.78 -23.58
N ALA A 29 8.16 24.01 -22.34
CA ALA A 29 8.41 23.01 -21.30
C ALA A 29 7.15 22.65 -20.51
N SER A 30 6.23 23.60 -20.26
CA SER A 30 4.96 23.30 -19.58
C SER A 30 4.05 22.46 -20.47
N PHE A 31 3.99 22.77 -21.77
CA PHE A 31 3.23 22.00 -22.74
C PHE A 31 3.79 20.59 -22.91
N LYS A 32 5.12 20.42 -22.90
CA LYS A 32 5.76 19.08 -22.93
C LYS A 32 5.60 18.31 -21.62
N SER A 33 5.55 18.96 -20.45
CA SER A 33 5.33 18.27 -19.18
C SER A 33 3.87 17.81 -19.02
N GLU A 34 2.89 18.64 -19.40
CA GLU A 34 1.47 18.27 -19.42
C GLU A 34 1.22 17.14 -20.44
N GLN A 35 1.74 17.27 -21.67
CA GLN A 35 1.56 16.26 -22.71
C GLN A 35 2.28 14.93 -22.41
N ARG A 36 3.40 14.96 -21.68
CA ARG A 36 4.12 13.76 -21.18
C ARG A 36 3.42 13.14 -19.96
N SER A 37 2.81 13.96 -19.11
CA SER A 37 1.96 13.52 -18.01
C SER A 37 0.73 12.76 -18.53
N ASP A 38 0.03 13.33 -19.51
CA ASP A 38 -1.18 12.73 -20.10
C ASP A 38 -0.89 11.41 -20.83
N THR A 39 0.28 11.28 -21.46
CA THR A 39 0.68 10.01 -22.12
C THR A 39 1.07 8.93 -21.11
N ILE A 40 1.69 9.28 -19.98
CA ILE A 40 2.04 8.32 -18.93
C ILE A 40 0.80 7.81 -18.19
N ALA A 41 -0.19 8.67 -17.94
CA ALA A 41 -1.49 8.24 -17.38
C ALA A 41 -2.27 7.30 -18.33
N ALA A 42 -2.03 7.39 -19.64
CA ALA A 42 -2.78 6.69 -20.68
C ALA A 42 -2.20 5.33 -21.11
N GLU A 43 -1.12 4.86 -20.47
CA GLU A 43 -0.49 3.56 -20.76
C GLU A 43 -0.68 2.56 -19.60
N GLY A 44 -0.67 1.26 -19.92
CA GLY A 44 -0.78 0.19 -18.94
C GLY A 44 -2.07 0.20 -18.12
N LEU A 45 -1.97 -0.21 -16.85
CA LEU A 45 -3.10 -0.23 -15.92
C LEU A 45 -3.57 1.17 -15.49
N GLY A 46 -2.75 2.22 -15.59
CA GLY A 46 -3.16 3.59 -15.26
C GLY A 46 -4.35 4.06 -16.11
N ALA A 47 -4.37 3.67 -17.40
CA ALA A 47 -5.43 4.01 -18.35
C ALA A 47 -6.82 3.44 -18.00
N TRP A 48 -6.88 2.54 -17.02
CA TRP A 48 -8.11 1.91 -16.57
C TRP A 48 -8.82 2.67 -15.47
N ILE A 49 -8.17 3.63 -14.81
CA ILE A 49 -8.84 4.51 -13.84
C ILE A 49 -9.99 5.25 -14.55
N GLY A 50 -11.17 5.23 -13.94
CA GLY A 50 -12.42 5.80 -14.47
C GLY A 50 -13.20 4.92 -15.45
N LYS A 51 -12.64 3.80 -15.93
CA LYS A 51 -13.35 2.84 -16.80
C LYS A 51 -14.48 2.14 -16.08
N THR A 52 -15.45 1.65 -16.84
CA THR A 52 -16.63 0.96 -16.32
C THR A 52 -16.32 -0.49 -15.94
N GLU A 53 -17.09 -1.03 -15.01
CA GLU A 53 -16.99 -2.44 -14.62
C GLU A 53 -17.28 -3.40 -15.80
N GLU A 54 -18.09 -2.99 -16.78
CA GLU A 54 -18.35 -3.75 -18.00
C GLU A 54 -17.11 -3.82 -18.90
N GLU A 55 -16.38 -2.72 -19.07
CA GLU A 55 -15.11 -2.69 -19.82
C GLU A 55 -14.07 -3.60 -19.14
N VAL A 56 -14.01 -3.59 -17.81
CA VAL A 56 -13.14 -4.48 -17.01
C VAL A 56 -13.51 -5.94 -17.25
N LYS A 57 -14.79 -6.32 -17.12
CA LYS A 57 -15.27 -7.70 -17.37
C LYS A 57 -14.98 -8.17 -18.79
N GLN A 58 -15.11 -7.30 -19.78
CA GLN A 58 -14.86 -7.63 -21.19
C GLN A 58 -13.39 -7.94 -21.47
N THR A 59 -12.48 -7.25 -20.78
CA THR A 59 -11.04 -7.34 -21.05
C THR A 59 -10.33 -8.35 -20.15
N PHE A 60 -10.63 -8.32 -18.85
CA PHE A 60 -9.96 -9.17 -17.86
C PHE A 60 -10.78 -10.38 -17.44
N GLY A 61 -12.05 -10.46 -17.85
CA GLY A 61 -12.96 -11.52 -17.43
C GLY A 61 -13.49 -11.31 -16.00
N GLN A 62 -14.09 -12.36 -15.46
CA GLN A 62 -14.62 -12.35 -14.08
C GLN A 62 -13.48 -12.40 -13.06
N PRO A 63 -13.55 -11.62 -11.97
CA PRO A 63 -12.58 -11.73 -10.90
C PRO A 63 -12.70 -13.05 -10.16
N ALA A 64 -11.61 -13.52 -9.57
CA ALA A 64 -11.59 -14.72 -8.74
C ALA A 64 -12.32 -14.51 -7.41
N ARG A 65 -12.26 -13.29 -6.86
CA ARG A 65 -12.99 -12.87 -5.65
C ARG A 65 -13.44 -11.42 -5.75
N ILE A 66 -14.50 -11.10 -5.02
CA ILE A 66 -14.95 -9.72 -4.78
C ILE A 66 -14.88 -9.48 -3.28
N ASP A 67 -13.98 -8.60 -2.89
CA ASP A 67 -13.57 -8.39 -1.50
C ASP A 67 -13.95 -6.95 -1.09
N PRO A 68 -14.71 -6.71 -0.01
CA PRO A 68 -15.01 -5.34 0.42
C PRO A 68 -13.75 -4.63 0.93
N SER A 69 -13.69 -3.31 0.76
CA SER A 69 -12.67 -2.45 1.35
C SER A 69 -13.24 -1.54 2.43
N ALA A 70 -12.36 -0.98 3.27
CA ALA A 70 -12.71 0.06 4.24
C ALA A 70 -12.96 1.44 3.59
N TYR A 71 -12.87 1.56 2.26
CA TYR A 71 -12.80 2.83 1.55
C TYR A 71 -13.94 3.04 0.55
N GLY A 72 -15.04 2.29 0.70
CA GLY A 72 -16.28 2.48 -0.06
C GLY A 72 -16.24 1.92 -1.49
N TYR A 73 -15.15 1.26 -1.88
CA TYR A 73 -15.08 0.45 -3.10
C TYR A 73 -14.98 -1.04 -2.75
N VAL A 74 -15.24 -1.91 -3.72
CA VAL A 74 -14.95 -3.36 -3.61
C VAL A 74 -13.76 -3.70 -4.49
N TRP A 75 -12.87 -4.55 -3.99
CA TRP A 75 -11.79 -5.13 -4.76
C TRP A 75 -12.31 -6.27 -5.62
N TRP A 76 -12.03 -6.21 -6.91
CA TRP A 76 -12.10 -7.34 -7.82
C TRP A 76 -10.71 -7.95 -7.93
N VAL A 77 -10.52 -9.12 -7.34
CA VAL A 77 -9.21 -9.76 -7.21
C VAL A 77 -8.98 -10.73 -8.37
N TYR A 78 -7.89 -10.52 -9.10
CA TYR A 78 -7.36 -11.41 -10.13
C TYR A 78 -6.09 -12.07 -9.58
N ASN A 79 -6.23 -13.30 -9.08
CA ASN A 79 -5.26 -13.92 -8.17
C ASN A 79 -4.20 -14.83 -8.81
N ASP A 80 -4.06 -14.81 -10.14
CA ASP A 80 -2.96 -15.54 -10.80
C ASP A 80 -1.61 -14.93 -10.39
N PRO A 81 -0.64 -15.70 -9.85
CA PRO A 81 0.58 -15.10 -9.31
C PRO A 81 1.46 -14.34 -10.31
N LYS A 82 1.38 -14.68 -11.61
CA LYS A 82 2.15 -14.00 -12.66
C LYS A 82 1.51 -12.68 -13.06
N THR A 83 0.19 -12.63 -13.01
CA THR A 83 -0.63 -11.50 -13.45
C THR A 83 -1.42 -10.86 -12.31
N TYR A 84 -0.98 -11.06 -11.06
CA TYR A 84 -1.73 -10.67 -9.88
C TYR A 84 -2.01 -9.17 -9.86
N MET A 85 -3.30 -8.85 -9.78
CA MET A 85 -3.80 -7.50 -9.61
C MET A 85 -5.15 -7.49 -8.89
N GLN A 86 -5.48 -6.35 -8.30
CA GLN A 86 -6.76 -6.07 -7.67
C GLN A 86 -7.30 -4.75 -8.23
N ILE A 87 -8.54 -4.73 -8.69
CA ILE A 87 -9.19 -3.56 -9.28
C ILE A 87 -10.30 -3.09 -8.33
N GLY A 88 -10.18 -1.89 -7.78
CA GLY A 88 -11.18 -1.28 -6.91
C GLY A 88 -12.30 -0.66 -7.73
N ILE A 89 -13.54 -1.12 -7.50
CA ILE A 89 -14.75 -0.63 -8.16
C ILE A 89 -15.62 0.14 -7.16
N ARG A 90 -15.91 1.40 -7.45
CA ARG A 90 -16.90 2.25 -6.75
C ARG A 90 -17.90 2.77 -7.77
N ASP A 91 -19.19 2.66 -7.49
CA ASP A 91 -20.27 3.15 -8.35
C ASP A 91 -20.13 2.71 -9.83
N GLY A 92 -19.73 1.45 -10.03
CA GLY A 92 -19.55 0.84 -11.36
C GLY A 92 -18.31 1.33 -12.12
N ARG A 93 -17.40 2.05 -11.47
CA ARG A 93 -16.16 2.57 -12.08
C ARG A 93 -14.92 2.14 -11.33
N VAL A 94 -13.82 2.00 -12.08
CA VAL A 94 -12.49 1.75 -11.53
C VAL A 94 -11.96 3.01 -10.84
N VAL A 95 -11.64 2.90 -9.56
CA VAL A 95 -11.11 4.02 -8.75
C VAL A 95 -9.69 3.77 -8.23
N THR A 96 -9.26 2.50 -8.21
CA THR A 96 -7.88 2.13 -7.88
C THR A 96 -7.51 0.80 -8.50
N ILE A 97 -6.23 0.58 -8.77
CA ILE A 97 -5.69 -0.73 -9.19
C ILE A 97 -4.37 -0.97 -8.46
N TYR A 98 -4.26 -2.06 -7.70
CA TYR A 98 -3.00 -2.55 -7.16
C TYR A 98 -2.49 -3.73 -8.00
N ALA A 99 -1.21 -3.72 -8.37
CA ALA A 99 -0.59 -4.79 -9.15
C ALA A 99 0.81 -5.14 -8.66
N CYS A 100 1.07 -6.44 -8.46
CA CYS A 100 2.38 -6.96 -8.08
C CYS A 100 2.81 -8.22 -8.86
N GLY A 101 1.95 -8.71 -9.77
CA GLY A 101 2.29 -9.76 -10.72
C GLY A 101 3.37 -9.29 -11.71
N PRO A 102 4.45 -10.05 -11.94
CA PRO A 102 5.57 -9.64 -12.78
C PRO A 102 5.24 -9.52 -14.28
N GLU A 103 4.14 -10.12 -14.75
CA GLU A 103 3.70 -10.11 -16.16
C GLU A 103 2.60 -9.06 -16.41
N VAL A 104 2.21 -8.27 -15.41
CA VAL A 104 1.19 -7.22 -15.53
C VAL A 104 1.76 -5.98 -16.24
N ASN A 105 0.97 -5.37 -17.13
CA ASN A 105 1.35 -4.13 -17.81
C ASN A 105 1.14 -2.90 -16.90
N VAL A 106 2.18 -2.53 -16.16
CA VAL A 106 2.23 -1.32 -15.32
C VAL A 106 3.03 -0.18 -15.98
N ALA A 107 3.04 -0.12 -17.32
CA ALA A 107 3.76 0.93 -18.06
C ALA A 107 3.46 2.35 -17.53
N PRO A 108 4.43 3.27 -17.58
CA PRO A 108 5.80 3.11 -18.08
C PRO A 108 6.73 2.38 -17.10
N PHE A 109 6.21 1.94 -15.96
CA PHE A 109 6.94 1.19 -14.94
C PHE A 109 7.05 -0.28 -15.31
N GLN A 110 7.92 -1.00 -14.62
CA GLN A 110 8.05 -2.45 -14.78
C GLN A 110 8.41 -3.11 -13.45
N ILE A 111 7.59 -4.07 -13.04
CA ILE A 111 7.83 -4.89 -11.84
C ILE A 111 9.19 -5.61 -11.97
N ASN A 112 9.94 -5.70 -10.87
CA ASN A 112 11.31 -6.22 -10.80
C ASN A 112 12.40 -5.40 -11.52
N ARG A 113 12.10 -4.19 -12.03
CA ARG A 113 13.14 -3.29 -12.55
C ARG A 113 13.62 -2.32 -11.49
N SER A 114 14.88 -1.93 -11.61
CA SER A 114 15.49 -0.88 -10.78
C SER A 114 14.73 0.43 -10.97
N ILE A 115 14.41 1.10 -9.86
CA ILE A 115 13.71 2.38 -9.93
C ILE A 115 14.64 3.53 -10.37
N ASN A 116 15.95 3.37 -10.23
CA ASN A 116 16.92 4.43 -10.52
C ASN A 116 16.86 4.93 -11.97
N GLU A 117 16.60 4.04 -12.93
CA GLU A 117 16.45 4.41 -14.35
C GLU A 117 15.22 5.29 -14.57
N LEU A 118 14.13 4.99 -13.86
CA LEU A 118 12.89 5.75 -13.91
C LEU A 118 13.07 7.14 -13.27
N LEU A 119 13.63 7.19 -12.06
CA LEU A 119 13.82 8.42 -11.29
C LEU A 119 14.76 9.43 -11.98
N GLN A 120 15.65 8.97 -12.86
CA GLN A 120 16.47 9.87 -13.69
C GLN A 120 15.64 10.71 -14.66
N THR A 121 14.45 10.23 -15.03
CA THR A 121 13.62 10.84 -16.07
C THR A 121 12.31 11.42 -15.55
N MET A 122 12.01 11.19 -14.26
CA MET A 122 10.77 11.54 -13.57
C MET A 122 11.11 12.13 -12.21
N PRO A 123 11.08 13.46 -12.05
CA PRO A 123 11.37 14.09 -10.77
C PRO A 123 10.32 13.67 -9.74
N LEU A 124 10.77 13.35 -8.54
CA LEU A 124 9.90 13.10 -7.40
C LEU A 124 9.60 14.42 -6.69
N HIS A 125 8.37 14.54 -6.22
CA HIS A 125 7.90 15.68 -5.43
C HIS A 125 7.58 15.18 -4.02
N ASP A 126 8.01 15.93 -3.01
CA ASP A 126 7.67 15.70 -1.60
C ASP A 126 6.29 16.24 -1.24
N ASP A 127 5.68 17.05 -2.10
CA ASP A 127 4.31 17.52 -1.96
C ASP A 127 3.43 17.18 -3.17
N ILE A 128 2.28 16.57 -2.91
CA ILE A 128 1.30 16.21 -3.94
C ILE A 128 -0.04 16.83 -3.59
N HIS A 129 -0.61 17.56 -4.54
CA HIS A 129 -1.87 18.28 -4.39
C HIS A 129 -3.01 17.52 -5.07
N VAL A 130 -4.13 17.38 -4.36
CA VAL A 130 -5.39 16.84 -4.85
C VAL A 130 -6.47 17.88 -4.68
N GLN A 131 -7.14 18.23 -5.77
CA GLN A 131 -8.28 19.12 -5.77
C GLN A 131 -9.55 18.29 -5.98
N LEU A 132 -10.45 18.30 -5.00
CA LEU A 132 -11.81 17.77 -5.16
C LEU A 132 -12.81 18.93 -5.19
N ASP A 133 -14.07 18.63 -5.50
CA ASP A 133 -15.14 19.64 -5.58
C ASP A 133 -15.36 20.39 -4.26
N ASP A 134 -15.08 19.75 -3.13
CA ASP A 134 -15.38 20.24 -1.78
C ASP A 134 -14.14 20.60 -0.94
N GLY A 135 -12.93 20.44 -1.49
CA GLY A 135 -11.72 20.64 -0.72
C GLY A 135 -10.41 20.55 -1.49
N VAL A 136 -9.36 20.99 -0.82
CA VAL A 136 -7.97 20.90 -1.27
C VAL A 136 -7.19 20.06 -0.27
N TYR A 137 -6.44 19.09 -0.76
CA TYR A 137 -5.72 18.11 0.03
C TYR A 137 -4.27 18.09 -0.44
N ARG A 138 -3.33 18.22 0.49
CA ARG A 138 -1.89 18.26 0.23
C ARG A 138 -1.22 17.15 1.01
N PHE A 139 -0.73 16.15 0.29
CA PHE A 139 0.09 15.09 0.87
C PHE A 139 1.52 15.57 1.03
N GLN A 140 2.14 15.21 2.14
CA GLN A 140 3.54 15.44 2.44
C GLN A 140 4.25 14.09 2.56
N LEU A 141 5.28 13.90 1.73
CA LEU A 141 6.09 12.69 1.70
C LEU A 141 7.41 12.95 2.42
N THR A 142 7.81 12.03 3.29
CA THR A 142 9.12 12.04 3.94
C THR A 142 10.21 11.58 2.99
N GLU A 143 11.48 11.77 3.36
CA GLU A 143 12.61 11.20 2.60
C GLU A 143 12.51 9.67 2.48
N GLU A 144 12.00 8.98 3.52
CA GLU A 144 11.78 7.54 3.46
C GLU A 144 10.68 7.19 2.44
N ASP A 145 9.55 7.91 2.45
CA ASP A 145 8.47 7.72 1.47
C ASP A 145 8.99 7.89 0.04
N LEU A 146 9.79 8.93 -0.23
CA LEU A 146 10.37 9.15 -1.56
C LEU A 146 11.28 7.99 -2.02
N MET A 147 11.90 7.26 -1.09
CA MET A 147 12.78 6.13 -1.40
C MET A 147 12.01 4.81 -1.58
N ILE A 148 11.05 4.50 -0.70
CA ILE A 148 10.43 3.18 -0.65
C ILE A 148 8.99 3.15 -1.15
N GLN A 149 8.32 4.30 -1.17
CA GLN A 149 6.91 4.40 -1.52
C GLN A 149 6.57 5.74 -2.22
N PRO A 150 7.28 6.17 -3.29
CA PRO A 150 7.03 7.50 -3.87
C PRO A 150 5.66 7.58 -4.53
N LEU A 151 5.07 8.77 -4.48
CA LEU A 151 3.80 9.12 -5.13
C LEU A 151 4.06 10.03 -6.33
N LEU A 152 3.48 9.66 -7.46
CA LEU A 152 3.53 10.42 -8.71
C LEU A 152 2.12 10.89 -9.09
N SER A 153 2.04 11.99 -9.82
CA SER A 153 0.78 12.51 -10.36
C SER A 153 0.87 12.63 -11.88
N PHE A 154 -0.14 12.13 -12.58
CA PHE A 154 -0.30 12.23 -14.02
C PHE A 154 -1.72 12.67 -14.36
N GLY A 155 -1.92 13.98 -14.50
CA GLY A 155 -3.27 14.55 -14.54
C GLY A 155 -4.05 14.15 -13.28
N ASP A 156 -5.21 13.52 -13.47
CA ASP A 156 -6.11 13.09 -12.39
C ASP A 156 -5.79 11.69 -11.83
N VAL A 157 -4.75 11.03 -12.34
CA VAL A 157 -4.30 9.71 -11.88
C VAL A 157 -3.06 9.83 -11.02
N TYR A 158 -3.11 9.24 -9.84
CA TYR A 158 -2.01 9.17 -8.90
C TYR A 158 -1.41 7.76 -8.90
N VAL A 159 -0.09 7.68 -8.86
CA VAL A 159 0.63 6.40 -8.91
C VAL A 159 1.57 6.29 -7.73
N GLN A 160 1.21 5.39 -6.83
CA GLN A 160 2.05 4.98 -5.71
C GLN A 160 2.90 3.80 -6.15
N LEU A 161 4.21 3.99 -6.13
CA LEU A 161 5.18 2.95 -6.44
C LEU A 161 5.66 2.34 -5.13
N TYR A 162 5.75 1.03 -5.03
CA TYR A 162 6.38 0.38 -3.88
C TYR A 162 7.73 -0.18 -4.29
N VAL A 163 8.79 0.20 -3.58
CA VAL A 163 10.16 -0.22 -3.88
C VAL A 163 10.63 -1.19 -2.80
N ASP A 164 11.21 -2.31 -3.23
CA ASP A 164 11.94 -3.19 -2.34
C ASP A 164 13.29 -2.56 -2.03
N ARG A 165 13.45 -2.01 -0.83
CA ARG A 165 14.66 -1.28 -0.41
C ARG A 165 15.91 -2.15 -0.38
N PHE A 166 15.76 -3.48 -0.30
CA PHE A 166 16.91 -4.40 -0.26
C PHE A 166 17.47 -4.68 -1.65
N THR A 167 16.63 -4.61 -2.69
CA THR A 167 17.03 -4.88 -4.08
C THR A 167 17.09 -3.61 -4.94
N GLY A 168 16.44 -2.53 -4.50
CA GLY A 168 16.27 -1.29 -5.27
C GLY A 168 15.29 -1.43 -6.44
N THR A 169 14.49 -2.49 -6.47
CA THR A 169 13.57 -2.78 -7.58
C THR A 169 12.11 -2.50 -7.23
N LEU A 170 11.32 -2.14 -8.23
CA LEU A 170 9.88 -1.97 -8.10
C LEU A 170 9.22 -3.30 -7.72
N SER A 171 8.60 -3.30 -6.54
CA SER A 171 7.87 -4.43 -5.98
C SER A 171 6.43 -4.46 -6.50
N SER A 172 5.73 -3.34 -6.44
CA SER A 172 4.34 -3.22 -6.89
C SER A 172 4.01 -1.79 -7.27
N VAL A 173 2.85 -1.62 -7.90
CA VAL A 173 2.31 -0.31 -8.29
C VAL A 173 0.85 -0.24 -7.89
N ARG A 174 0.44 0.91 -7.37
CA ARG A 174 -0.97 1.24 -7.12
C ARG A 174 -1.34 2.51 -7.87
N PHE A 175 -2.31 2.38 -8.77
CA PHE A 175 -2.95 3.49 -9.47
C PHE A 175 -4.20 3.91 -8.68
N LEU A 176 -4.47 5.21 -8.60
CA LEU A 176 -5.52 5.80 -7.77
C LEU A 176 -6.13 7.00 -8.50
N ASP A 177 -7.44 7.18 -8.39
CA ASP A 177 -8.01 8.53 -8.55
C ASP A 177 -7.76 9.38 -7.30
N GLY A 178 -7.97 10.70 -7.43
CA GLY A 178 -7.73 11.64 -6.34
C GLY A 178 -8.63 11.41 -5.12
N GLU A 179 -9.91 11.09 -5.34
CA GLU A 179 -10.85 10.82 -4.24
C GLU A 179 -10.39 9.60 -3.41
N THR A 180 -10.00 8.51 -4.07
CA THR A 180 -9.53 7.30 -3.41
C THR A 180 -8.22 7.51 -2.68
N LEU A 181 -7.30 8.31 -3.23
CA LEU A 181 -6.08 8.71 -2.53
C LEU A 181 -6.41 9.48 -1.23
N VAL A 182 -7.40 10.39 -1.25
CA VAL A 182 -7.88 11.13 -0.06
C VAL A 182 -8.64 10.24 0.94
N HIS A 183 -9.29 9.18 0.48
CA HIS A 183 -9.86 8.17 1.38
C HIS A 183 -8.79 7.34 2.10
N ILE A 184 -7.80 6.85 1.36
CA ILE A 184 -6.77 5.93 1.88
C ILE A 184 -5.78 6.65 2.79
N ARG A 185 -5.38 7.88 2.43
CA ARG A 185 -4.42 8.72 3.16
C ARG A 185 -3.12 7.98 3.49
N PRO A 186 -2.38 7.51 2.47
CA PRO A 186 -1.18 6.71 2.70
C PRO A 186 0.02 7.54 3.23
N TYR A 187 -0.09 8.88 3.24
CA TYR A 187 0.95 9.80 3.71
C TYR A 187 0.34 10.86 4.63
N GLU A 188 1.20 11.69 5.25
CA GLU A 188 0.76 12.86 6.01
C GLU A 188 -0.06 13.81 5.11
N LEU A 189 -1.17 14.33 5.64
CA LEU A 189 -2.15 15.09 4.87
C LEU A 189 -2.52 16.41 5.55
N GLU A 190 -2.24 17.51 4.87
CA GLU A 190 -2.80 18.83 5.17
C GLU A 190 -4.04 19.05 4.28
N TYR A 191 -5.13 19.60 4.82
CA TYR A 191 -6.34 19.78 4.02
C TYR A 191 -7.20 20.97 4.44
N ARG A 192 -8.00 21.45 3.48
CA ARG A 192 -9.09 22.38 3.68
C ARG A 192 -10.33 21.83 2.97
N GLY A 193 -11.27 21.30 3.73
CA GLY A 193 -12.46 20.61 3.22
C GLY A 193 -12.92 19.55 4.23
N PRO A 194 -14.03 18.84 3.96
CA PRO A 194 -14.37 17.65 4.73
C PRO A 194 -13.37 16.52 4.43
N LEU A 195 -13.23 15.56 5.35
CA LEU A 195 -12.59 14.29 5.02
C LEU A 195 -13.68 13.27 4.67
N PRO A 196 -13.50 12.48 3.61
CA PRO A 196 -14.51 11.49 3.29
C PRO A 196 -14.53 10.38 4.35
N GLU A 197 -15.72 9.93 4.70
CA GLU A 197 -15.95 8.88 5.70
C GLU A 197 -16.81 7.76 5.10
N VAL A 198 -16.50 6.52 5.47
CA VAL A 198 -17.26 5.34 5.07
C VAL A 198 -17.87 4.73 6.33
N ALA A 199 -19.19 4.59 6.35
CA ALA A 199 -19.87 3.92 7.45
C ALA A 199 -19.60 2.42 7.35
N ILE A 200 -18.92 1.87 8.36
CA ILE A 200 -18.62 0.44 8.46
C ILE A 200 -19.33 -0.11 9.68
N ASP A 201 -20.27 -1.04 9.46
CA ASP A 201 -20.91 -1.79 10.53
C ASP A 201 -20.09 -3.05 10.89
N GLU A 202 -20.48 -3.74 11.97
CA GLU A 202 -19.75 -4.93 12.45
C GLU A 202 -19.73 -6.07 11.42
N THR A 203 -20.74 -6.18 10.55
CA THR A 203 -20.79 -7.24 9.53
C THR A 203 -19.81 -6.94 8.41
N LEU A 204 -19.81 -5.70 7.91
CA LEU A 204 -18.88 -5.25 6.89
C LEU A 204 -17.44 -5.27 7.40
N GLU A 205 -17.19 -4.87 8.65
CA GLU A 205 -15.86 -4.94 9.28
C GLU A 205 -15.29 -6.37 9.22
N LYS A 206 -16.06 -7.38 9.63
CA LYS A 206 -15.63 -8.79 9.57
C LYS A 206 -15.36 -9.27 8.15
N GLN A 207 -16.13 -8.78 7.18
CA GLN A 207 -15.88 -9.11 5.77
C GLN A 207 -14.59 -8.46 5.26
N ILE A 208 -14.32 -7.21 5.65
CA ILE A 208 -13.06 -6.49 5.35
C ILE A 208 -11.87 -7.20 6.01
N GLU A 209 -12.00 -7.63 7.26
CA GLU A 209 -10.98 -8.41 7.98
C GLU A 209 -10.63 -9.70 7.22
N ARG A 210 -11.64 -10.48 6.80
CA ARG A 210 -11.42 -11.71 6.02
C ARG A 210 -10.81 -11.42 4.64
N ALA A 211 -11.32 -10.41 3.94
CA ALA A 211 -10.79 -9.96 2.66
C ALA A 211 -9.31 -9.59 2.76
N ASN A 212 -8.94 -8.78 3.74
CA ASN A 212 -7.54 -8.39 3.98
C ASN A 212 -6.67 -9.63 4.25
N ALA A 213 -7.14 -10.61 5.04
CA ALA A 213 -6.40 -11.83 5.31
C ALA A 213 -6.12 -12.65 4.03
N GLU A 214 -7.11 -12.80 3.17
CA GLU A 214 -6.99 -13.53 1.89
C GLU A 214 -6.08 -12.79 0.89
N GLN A 215 -6.20 -11.46 0.82
CA GLN A 215 -5.31 -10.63 0.00
C GLN A 215 -3.86 -10.71 0.47
N ILE A 216 -3.60 -10.62 1.78
CA ILE A 216 -2.25 -10.77 2.34
C ILE A 216 -1.65 -12.13 1.97
N PHE A 217 -2.44 -13.21 2.06
CA PHE A 217 -2.00 -14.54 1.68
C PHE A 217 -1.59 -14.62 0.20
N ASP A 218 -2.45 -14.11 -0.69
CA ASP A 218 -2.16 -14.12 -2.12
C ASP A 218 -0.91 -13.30 -2.46
N ILE A 219 -0.84 -12.05 -1.99
CA ILE A 219 0.30 -11.15 -2.25
C ILE A 219 1.59 -11.76 -1.69
N THR A 220 1.54 -12.38 -0.51
CA THR A 220 2.70 -13.09 0.06
C THR A 220 3.18 -14.20 -0.87
N ASN A 221 2.28 -14.96 -1.46
CA ASN A 221 2.63 -16.00 -2.43
C ASN A 221 3.15 -15.45 -3.75
N VAL A 222 2.66 -14.29 -4.21
CA VAL A 222 3.26 -13.57 -5.35
C VAL A 222 4.70 -13.18 -5.04
N MET A 223 4.95 -12.59 -3.85
CA MET A 223 6.29 -12.20 -3.43
C MET A 223 7.22 -13.41 -3.33
N ARG A 224 6.77 -14.54 -2.79
CA ARG A 224 7.56 -15.79 -2.73
C ARG A 224 7.87 -16.34 -4.12
N ALA A 225 6.88 -16.41 -5.00
CA ALA A 225 7.07 -16.90 -6.36
C ALA A 225 8.11 -16.07 -7.14
N ARG A 226 8.09 -14.74 -6.96
CA ARG A 226 9.07 -13.82 -7.56
C ARG A 226 10.50 -14.01 -7.05
N HIS A 227 10.64 -14.55 -5.84
CA HIS A 227 11.93 -14.92 -5.25
C HIS A 227 12.32 -16.38 -5.52
N GLY A 228 11.57 -17.10 -6.36
CA GLY A 228 11.82 -18.51 -6.66
C GLY A 228 11.50 -19.46 -5.50
N ILE A 229 10.70 -19.02 -4.54
CA ILE A 229 10.32 -19.78 -3.36
C ILE A 229 8.92 -20.38 -3.56
N SER A 230 8.75 -21.62 -3.10
CA SER A 230 7.47 -22.33 -3.20
C SER A 230 6.34 -21.58 -2.49
N PRO A 231 5.13 -21.53 -3.07
CA PRO A 231 3.98 -20.91 -2.43
C PRO A 231 3.59 -21.66 -1.16
N LEU A 232 3.07 -20.92 -0.19
CA LEU A 232 2.52 -21.41 1.06
C LEU A 232 1.10 -21.92 0.83
N THR A 233 0.73 -22.96 1.57
CA THR A 233 -0.66 -23.46 1.63
C THR A 233 -1.42 -22.75 2.74
N TRP A 234 -2.65 -22.31 2.46
CA TRP A 234 -3.50 -21.71 3.50
C TRP A 234 -3.86 -22.75 4.58
N ASP A 235 -3.66 -22.41 5.84
CA ASP A 235 -4.09 -23.21 6.99
C ASP A 235 -5.09 -22.41 7.84
N GLU A 236 -6.37 -22.82 7.78
CA GLU A 236 -7.48 -22.13 8.47
C GLU A 236 -7.33 -22.18 10.00
N ARG A 237 -6.74 -23.24 10.57
CA ARG A 237 -6.55 -23.32 12.02
C ARG A 237 -5.46 -22.34 12.47
N VAL A 238 -4.40 -22.21 11.68
CA VAL A 238 -3.34 -21.22 11.91
C VAL A 238 -3.88 -19.79 11.72
N ALA A 239 -4.77 -19.59 10.74
CA ALA A 239 -5.43 -18.30 10.50
C ALA A 239 -6.30 -17.87 11.69
N GLN A 240 -7.04 -18.81 12.29
CA GLN A 240 -7.79 -18.52 13.53
C GLN A 240 -6.86 -18.09 14.67
N VAL A 241 -5.70 -18.74 14.84
CA VAL A 241 -4.71 -18.34 15.87
C VAL A 241 -4.17 -16.93 15.60
N ALA A 242 -3.90 -16.60 14.33
CA ALA A 242 -3.46 -15.26 13.92
C ALA A 242 -4.56 -14.20 14.15
N TYR A 243 -5.83 -14.54 13.91
CA TYR A 243 -6.97 -13.66 14.13
C TYR A 243 -7.12 -13.33 15.62
N GLU A 244 -7.11 -14.36 16.47
CA GLU A 244 -7.20 -14.17 17.92
C GLU A 244 -6.02 -13.33 18.45
N HIS A 245 -4.82 -13.49 17.90
CA HIS A 245 -3.69 -12.65 18.30
C HIS A 245 -3.84 -11.18 17.88
N SER A 246 -4.31 -10.93 16.67
CA SER A 246 -4.61 -9.56 16.19
C SER A 246 -5.68 -8.90 17.05
N LYS A 247 -6.71 -9.66 17.42
CA LYS A 247 -7.78 -9.22 18.31
C LYS A 247 -7.26 -8.95 19.73
N ASP A 248 -6.43 -9.83 20.27
CA ASP A 248 -5.80 -9.68 21.59
C ASP A 248 -4.96 -8.40 21.66
N MET A 249 -4.11 -8.14 20.65
CA MET A 249 -3.33 -6.90 20.55
C MET A 249 -4.22 -5.65 20.55
N ALA A 250 -5.31 -5.68 19.78
CA ALA A 250 -6.25 -4.56 19.67
C ALA A 250 -7.03 -4.32 20.98
N GLU A 251 -7.62 -5.37 21.56
CA GLU A 251 -8.49 -5.26 22.75
C GLU A 251 -7.70 -4.97 24.02
N ASN A 252 -6.50 -5.53 24.14
CA ASN A 252 -5.63 -5.36 25.31
C ASN A 252 -4.56 -4.28 25.14
N LYS A 253 -4.59 -3.53 24.02
CA LYS A 253 -3.78 -2.34 23.76
C LYS A 253 -2.27 -2.58 23.90
N PHE A 254 -1.79 -3.66 23.29
CA PHE A 254 -0.36 -3.95 23.18
C PHE A 254 0.00 -4.32 21.74
N PHE A 255 1.29 -4.27 21.43
CA PHE A 255 1.81 -4.69 20.12
C PHE A 255 3.12 -5.45 20.32
N ALA A 256 3.03 -6.79 20.40
CA ALA A 256 4.16 -7.67 20.64
C ALA A 256 3.84 -9.11 20.23
N HIS A 257 4.87 -9.86 19.83
CA HIS A 257 4.76 -11.29 19.53
C HIS A 257 4.32 -12.15 20.73
N GLU A 258 4.64 -11.73 21.94
CA GLU A 258 4.23 -12.39 23.18
C GLU A 258 3.03 -11.67 23.77
N SER A 259 1.92 -12.41 23.90
CA SER A 259 0.76 -11.90 24.61
C SER A 259 0.93 -12.07 26.12
N PRO A 260 0.59 -11.05 26.93
CA PRO A 260 0.56 -11.18 28.39
C PRO A 260 -0.39 -12.27 28.91
N THR A 261 -1.38 -12.69 28.11
CA THR A 261 -2.41 -13.66 28.52
C THR A 261 -2.35 -14.96 27.73
N SER A 262 -2.05 -14.88 26.43
CA SER A 262 -2.05 -16.03 25.53
C SER A 262 -0.67 -16.60 25.25
N GLY A 263 0.40 -15.91 25.67
CA GLY A 263 1.78 -16.38 25.53
C GLY A 263 2.37 -16.07 24.15
N ASP A 264 3.50 -16.69 23.83
CA ASP A 264 4.16 -16.59 22.53
C ASP A 264 3.44 -17.41 21.42
N LEU A 265 3.91 -17.28 20.17
CA LEU A 265 3.37 -18.01 19.03
C LEU A 265 3.31 -19.54 19.26
N GLN A 266 4.37 -20.13 19.81
CA GLN A 266 4.43 -21.57 20.05
C GLN A 266 3.34 -21.99 21.03
N GLN A 267 3.19 -21.25 22.13
CA GLN A 267 2.16 -21.49 23.13
C GLN A 267 0.76 -21.32 22.55
N ARG A 268 0.53 -20.31 21.70
CA ARG A 268 -0.75 -20.11 21.00
C ARG A 268 -1.08 -21.27 20.06
N LEU A 269 -0.12 -21.73 19.25
CA LEU A 269 -0.29 -22.87 18.34
C LEU A 269 -0.52 -24.20 19.10
N ILE A 270 0.24 -24.47 20.16
CA ILE A 270 0.08 -25.66 21.00
C ILE A 270 -1.31 -25.67 21.66
N ARG A 271 -1.77 -24.53 22.19
CA ARG A 271 -3.11 -24.42 22.78
C ARG A 271 -4.22 -24.72 21.77
N ALA A 272 -4.02 -24.33 20.51
CA ALA A 272 -4.90 -24.68 19.40
C ALA A 272 -4.73 -26.13 18.90
N SER A 273 -3.91 -26.95 19.57
CA SER A 273 -3.58 -28.33 19.21
C SER A 273 -3.00 -28.45 17.78
N ILE A 274 -2.19 -27.47 17.36
CA ILE A 274 -1.52 -27.44 16.06
C ILE A 274 -0.07 -27.90 16.27
N SER A 275 0.30 -29.02 15.65
CA SER A 275 1.65 -29.58 15.70
C SER A 275 2.51 -29.06 14.56
N PHE A 276 3.71 -28.59 14.86
CA PHE A 276 4.63 -27.99 13.90
C PHE A 276 6.09 -28.32 14.25
N GLU A 277 6.96 -28.32 13.24
CA GLU A 277 8.42 -28.42 13.39
C GLU A 277 9.08 -27.04 13.46
N LEU A 278 8.54 -26.08 12.71
CA LEU A 278 9.00 -24.70 12.62
C LEU A 278 7.79 -23.79 12.58
N ALA A 279 7.88 -22.64 13.25
CA ALA A 279 6.88 -21.58 13.17
C ALA A 279 7.57 -20.22 13.09
N GLY A 280 6.90 -19.26 12.45
CA GLY A 280 7.32 -17.87 12.36
C GLY A 280 6.12 -16.94 12.35
N GLU A 281 6.31 -15.69 12.77
CA GLU A 281 5.24 -14.69 12.83
C GLU A 281 5.70 -13.33 12.32
N ASN A 282 4.83 -12.68 11.56
CA ASN A 282 4.90 -11.25 11.29
C ASN A 282 3.67 -10.58 11.87
N ILE A 283 3.84 -9.43 12.54
CA ILE A 283 2.74 -8.59 13.03
C ILE A 283 2.86 -7.18 12.46
N ALA A 284 1.73 -6.51 12.26
CA ALA A 284 1.65 -5.12 11.85
C ALA A 284 0.39 -4.48 12.45
N ALA A 285 0.40 -3.16 12.63
CA ALA A 285 -0.74 -2.40 13.10
C ALA A 285 -0.84 -1.06 12.36
N GLU A 286 -2.06 -0.52 12.26
CA GLU A 286 -2.36 0.83 11.74
C GLU A 286 -2.01 1.09 10.27
N TYR A 287 -1.73 0.04 9.50
CA TYR A 287 -1.63 0.15 8.04
C TYR A 287 -3.00 0.27 7.38
N VAL A 288 -3.02 0.89 6.21
CA VAL A 288 -4.25 1.24 5.47
C VAL A 288 -4.95 0.01 4.87
N ASP A 289 -4.22 -1.00 4.40
CA ASP A 289 -4.81 -2.20 3.80
C ASP A 289 -3.80 -3.34 3.64
N ALA A 290 -4.28 -4.48 3.15
CA ALA A 290 -3.49 -5.68 2.88
C ALA A 290 -2.23 -5.42 2.01
N PRO A 291 -2.31 -4.76 0.83
CA PRO A 291 -1.09 -4.50 0.07
C PRO A 291 -0.06 -3.63 0.83
N ALA A 292 -0.49 -2.57 1.52
CA ALA A 292 0.45 -1.73 2.28
C ALA A 292 1.17 -2.52 3.38
N VAL A 293 0.47 -3.41 4.08
CA VAL A 293 1.05 -4.26 5.13
C VAL A 293 2.11 -5.21 4.57
N VAL A 294 1.83 -5.87 3.44
CA VAL A 294 2.78 -6.84 2.86
C VAL A 294 4.04 -6.13 2.38
N GLU A 295 3.92 -4.96 1.78
CA GLU A 295 5.08 -4.16 1.34
C GLU A 295 5.91 -3.67 2.54
N ALA A 296 5.27 -3.33 3.66
CA ALA A 296 5.97 -2.98 4.90
C ALA A 296 6.74 -4.18 5.49
N TRP A 297 6.14 -5.37 5.51
CA TRP A 297 6.85 -6.59 5.92
C TRP A 297 7.99 -6.93 4.98
N LEU A 298 7.81 -6.80 3.66
CA LEU A 298 8.85 -7.04 2.66
C LEU A 298 10.06 -6.12 2.85
N ASN A 299 9.81 -4.88 3.30
CA ASN A 299 10.83 -3.87 3.58
C ASN A 299 11.40 -3.93 5.02
N SER A 300 10.87 -4.76 5.92
CA SER A 300 11.50 -5.02 7.22
C SER A 300 12.41 -6.24 7.17
N ARG A 301 13.66 -6.13 7.65
CA ARG A 301 14.64 -7.22 7.53
C ARG A 301 14.16 -8.50 8.23
N SER A 302 13.67 -8.41 9.46
CA SER A 302 13.19 -9.56 10.22
C SER A 302 11.92 -10.15 9.60
N HIS A 303 10.95 -9.31 9.23
CA HIS A 303 9.69 -9.78 8.65
C HIS A 303 9.88 -10.41 7.27
N ARG A 304 10.77 -9.82 6.45
CA ARG A 304 11.18 -10.37 5.15
C ARG A 304 11.80 -11.75 5.28
N GLN A 305 12.66 -11.96 6.29
CA GLN A 305 13.27 -13.27 6.54
C GLN A 305 12.21 -14.34 6.81
N THR A 306 11.16 -14.03 7.56
CA THR A 306 10.02 -14.95 7.76
C THR A 306 9.24 -15.16 6.46
N LEU A 307 8.88 -14.08 5.76
CA LEU A 307 8.08 -14.10 4.53
C LEU A 307 8.73 -14.95 3.43
N LEU A 308 10.06 -14.87 3.31
CA LEU A 308 10.88 -15.56 2.31
C LEU A 308 11.62 -16.79 2.87
N ASN A 309 11.21 -17.32 4.04
CA ASN A 309 11.78 -18.57 4.54
C ASN A 309 11.22 -19.75 3.73
N ASP A 310 12.09 -20.50 3.07
CA ASP A 310 11.75 -21.64 2.21
C ASP A 310 11.43 -22.93 2.99
N GLU A 311 11.76 -22.98 4.29
CA GLU A 311 11.37 -24.08 5.17
C GLU A 311 9.90 -24.03 5.59
N LEU A 312 9.27 -22.85 5.55
CA LEU A 312 7.86 -22.66 5.89
C LEU A 312 6.98 -23.08 4.71
N THR A 313 5.92 -23.84 4.98
CA THR A 313 5.08 -24.45 3.94
C THR A 313 3.60 -24.05 4.04
N HIS A 314 3.16 -23.57 5.20
CA HIS A 314 1.78 -23.14 5.43
C HIS A 314 1.75 -21.74 6.02
N LEU A 315 0.64 -21.04 5.77
CA LEU A 315 0.37 -19.70 6.28
C LEU A 315 -1.09 -19.60 6.69
N GLY A 316 -1.31 -19.09 7.89
CA GLY A 316 -2.59 -18.54 8.31
C GLY A 316 -2.45 -17.05 8.54
N VAL A 317 -3.36 -16.26 7.97
CA VAL A 317 -3.42 -14.81 8.17
C VAL A 317 -4.66 -14.48 8.96
N GLY A 318 -4.52 -13.62 9.96
CA GLY A 318 -5.63 -13.07 10.71
C GLY A 318 -5.55 -11.57 10.78
N VAL A 319 -6.70 -10.92 10.64
CA VAL A 319 -6.82 -9.47 10.70
C VAL A 319 -7.98 -9.14 11.64
N TYR A 320 -7.75 -8.22 12.57
CA TYR A 320 -8.80 -7.67 13.41
C TYR A 320 -8.67 -6.14 13.41
N LYS A 321 -9.65 -5.45 12.84
CA LYS A 321 -9.54 -4.03 12.50
C LYS A 321 -8.23 -3.75 11.74
N ARG A 322 -7.39 -2.86 12.26
CA ARG A 322 -6.08 -2.52 11.68
C ARG A 322 -4.92 -3.26 12.34
N TYR A 323 -5.14 -4.42 12.94
CA TYR A 323 -4.10 -5.32 13.43
C TYR A 323 -4.02 -6.53 12.50
N TYR A 324 -2.82 -6.87 12.06
CA TYR A 324 -2.56 -7.89 11.06
C TYR A 324 -1.50 -8.86 11.57
N THR A 325 -1.77 -10.16 11.47
CA THR A 325 -0.83 -11.23 11.88
C THR A 325 -0.70 -12.26 10.76
N GLN A 326 0.54 -12.59 10.38
CA GLN A 326 0.87 -13.77 9.59
C GLN A 326 1.51 -14.81 10.49
N ASN A 327 0.90 -15.99 10.59
CA ASN A 327 1.50 -17.14 11.25
C ASN A 327 1.88 -18.18 10.22
N PHE A 328 3.16 -18.48 10.15
CA PHE A 328 3.74 -19.44 9.24
C PHE A 328 4.10 -20.71 9.99
N ILE A 329 3.90 -21.87 9.38
CA ILE A 329 4.37 -23.14 9.95
C ILE A 329 4.99 -24.06 8.90
N ARG A 330 5.87 -24.95 9.37
CA ARG A 330 6.09 -26.26 8.77
C ARG A 330 5.39 -27.29 9.69
N PRO A 331 4.30 -27.93 9.26
CA PRO A 331 3.60 -28.90 10.10
C PRO A 331 4.51 -30.07 10.49
N LEU A 332 4.26 -30.67 11.65
CA LEU A 332 4.94 -31.91 12.04
C LEU A 332 4.50 -33.03 11.12
N SER A 333 5.46 -33.64 10.42
CA SER A 333 5.18 -34.77 9.54
C SER A 333 4.46 -35.88 10.32
N GLN A 334 3.27 -36.30 9.91
CA GLN A 334 2.70 -37.53 10.48
C GLN A 334 3.58 -38.71 10.06
N PRO A 335 3.96 -39.62 10.98
CA PRO A 335 4.66 -40.83 10.59
C PRO A 335 3.79 -41.58 9.57
N LYS A 336 4.39 -41.91 8.41
CA LYS A 336 3.75 -42.70 7.36
C LYS A 336 3.34 -44.08 7.84
#